data_AF-A0A2D9XQ19-F1
#
_entry.id   AF-A0A2D9XQ19-F1
#
_cell.length_a   1.000
_cell.length_b   1.000
_cell.length_c   1.000
_cell.angle_alpha   90.00
_cell.angle_beta   90.00
_cell.angle_gamma   90.00
#
_symmetry.space_group_name_H-M   'P 1'
#
loop_
_entity.id
_entity.type
_entity.pdbx_description
1 polymer ?
#
loop_
_entity_poly.entity_id
_entity_poly.type
_entity_poly.pdbx_seq_one_letter_code
_entity_poly.pdbx_strand_id
1 'polypeptide(L)'
;MSAPFDIEDLDDLENLESLQTIRLKIDIAKSNAEKVLFRAYTKDDDSYVGAAEVSVQAKPYGRVGAVAYEIVDAQRGRGYATELLRALLAYSYNDLGLVGIYGVAEEANLAAQYVLQRTGFVFNDTLVDGAMRFEAWNPRFQTSA
;
A
#
# COMPACT_ATOMS: atom_id res chain seq x y z
N MET A 1 -13.27 12.57 1.55
CA MET A 1 -11.91 12.07 1.29
C MET A 1 -11.70 12.16 -0.21
N SER A 2 -11.02 13.21 -0.70
CA SER A 2 -10.62 13.26 -2.12
C SER A 2 -9.68 12.09 -2.37
N ALA A 3 -9.87 11.36 -3.46
CA ALA A 3 -8.94 10.30 -3.84
C ALA A 3 -7.54 10.91 -3.92
N PRO A 4 -6.49 10.27 -3.35
CA PRO A 4 -5.12 10.78 -3.47
C PRO A 4 -4.59 10.73 -4.92
N PHE A 5 -5.37 10.15 -5.84
CA PHE A 5 -4.95 9.76 -7.16
C PHE A 5 -5.96 10.31 -8.17
N ASP A 6 -5.54 11.27 -8.98
CA ASP A 6 -6.24 11.59 -10.23
C ASP A 6 -6.01 10.40 -11.18
N ILE A 7 -6.99 9.50 -11.22
CA ILE A 7 -6.96 8.26 -12.02
C ILE A 7 -6.80 8.58 -13.52
N GLU A 8 -7.24 9.76 -13.96
CA GLU A 8 -7.20 10.20 -15.36
C GLU A 8 -5.78 10.50 -15.88
N ASP A 9 -4.84 10.93 -15.02
CA ASP A 9 -3.47 11.29 -15.42
C ASP A 9 -2.52 10.10 -15.57
N LEU A 10 -3.06 8.88 -15.44
CA LEU A 10 -2.29 7.68 -15.26
C LEU A 10 -2.36 6.76 -16.51
N ASP A 11 -3.41 6.81 -17.32
CA ASP A 11 -3.62 5.84 -18.41
C ASP A 11 -2.54 5.84 -19.51
N ASP A 12 -1.77 6.93 -19.68
CA ASP A 12 -0.72 7.05 -20.71
C ASP A 12 0.70 6.61 -20.27
N LEU A 13 0.85 5.98 -19.10
CA LEU A 13 2.16 5.54 -18.61
C LEU A 13 2.48 4.09 -19.02
N GLU A 14 3.63 3.87 -19.66
CA GLU A 14 4.19 2.54 -19.84
C GLU A 14 4.55 1.91 -18.48
N ASN A 15 4.08 0.68 -18.24
CA ASN A 15 4.38 -0.07 -17.03
C ASN A 15 5.86 -0.44 -16.97
N LEU A 16 6.50 -0.22 -15.82
CA LEU A 16 7.93 -0.55 -15.63
C LEU A 16 8.14 -2.05 -15.39
N GLU A 17 7.37 -2.60 -14.45
CA GLU A 17 7.40 -4.01 -14.03
C GLU A 17 6.04 -4.35 -13.38
N SER A 18 5.71 -5.63 -13.25
CA SER A 18 4.49 -6.09 -12.57
C SER A 18 4.81 -7.08 -11.46
N LEU A 19 4.25 -6.85 -10.27
CA LEU A 19 4.21 -7.82 -9.19
C LEU A 19 3.08 -8.82 -9.45
N GLN A 20 3.36 -10.09 -9.17
CA GLN A 20 2.42 -11.18 -9.40
C GLN A 20 1.96 -11.75 -8.06
N THR A 21 0.66 -11.67 -7.76
CA THR A 21 0.07 -12.30 -6.57
C THR A 21 -0.75 -13.53 -6.96
N ILE A 22 -1.61 -14.04 -6.08
CA ILE A 22 -2.47 -15.17 -6.39
C ILE A 22 -3.54 -14.77 -7.42
N ARG A 23 -4.19 -13.62 -7.20
CA ARG A 23 -5.33 -13.13 -8.00
C ARG A 23 -5.08 -11.81 -8.71
N LEU A 24 -4.03 -11.07 -8.35
CA LEU A 24 -3.75 -9.74 -8.88
C LEU A 24 -2.46 -9.70 -9.68
N LYS A 25 -2.49 -8.99 -10.80
CA LYS A 25 -1.34 -8.38 -11.46
C LYS A 25 -1.24 -6.95 -10.96
N ILE A 26 -0.12 -6.57 -10.38
CA ILE A 26 0.07 -5.23 -9.81
C ILE A 26 1.19 -4.53 -10.57
N ASP A 27 0.82 -3.63 -11.45
CA ASP A 27 1.75 -2.90 -12.31
C ASP A 27 2.36 -1.73 -11.54
N ILE A 28 3.68 -1.56 -11.68
CA ILE A 28 4.40 -0.38 -11.22
C ILE A 28 4.26 0.70 -12.31
N ALA A 29 3.28 1.58 -12.10
CA ALA A 29 2.93 2.63 -13.05
C ALA A 29 3.95 3.78 -13.06
N LYS A 30 4.54 4.09 -11.91
CA LYS A 30 5.57 5.14 -11.78
C LYS A 30 6.47 4.85 -10.60
N SER A 31 7.76 5.13 -10.74
CA SER A 31 8.72 5.00 -9.64
C SER A 31 9.74 6.13 -9.69
N ASN A 32 9.96 6.79 -8.56
CA ASN A 32 11.07 7.70 -8.34
C ASN A 32 11.61 7.53 -6.92
N ALA A 33 12.59 8.35 -6.53
CA ALA A 33 13.23 8.24 -5.21
C ALA A 33 12.27 8.51 -4.02
N GLU A 34 11.16 9.21 -4.25
CA GLU A 34 10.24 9.66 -3.20
C GLU A 34 8.93 8.87 -3.17
N LYS A 35 8.53 8.25 -4.28
CA LYS A 35 7.30 7.48 -4.35
C LYS A 35 7.25 6.45 -5.47
N VAL A 36 6.45 5.41 -5.24
CA VAL A 36 6.10 4.38 -6.21
C VAL A 36 4.58 4.28 -6.31
N LEU A 37 4.05 4.33 -7.52
CA LEU A 37 2.62 4.19 -7.84
C LEU A 37 2.35 2.82 -8.45
N PHE A 38 1.24 2.22 -8.02
CA PHE A 38 0.83 0.88 -8.39
C PHE A 38 -0.61 0.87 -8.92
N ARG A 39 -0.87 0.00 -9.90
CA ARG A 39 -2.22 -0.33 -10.36
C ARG A 39 -2.46 -1.82 -10.23
N ALA A 40 -3.57 -2.21 -9.65
CA ALA A 40 -3.95 -3.60 -9.52
C ALA A 40 -5.03 -3.96 -10.54
N TYR A 41 -4.82 -5.08 -11.21
CA TYR A 41 -5.76 -5.72 -12.11
C TYR A 41 -5.97 -7.17 -11.68
N THR A 42 -7.16 -7.70 -11.90
CA THR A 42 -7.39 -9.14 -11.72
C THR A 42 -6.62 -9.93 -12.79
N LYS A 43 -6.17 -11.14 -12.45
CA LYS A 43 -5.41 -11.99 -13.38
C LYS A 43 -6.26 -12.75 -14.39
N ASP A 44 -7.53 -12.95 -14.08
CA ASP A 44 -8.46 -13.76 -14.88
C ASP A 44 -8.99 -13.00 -16.08
N ASP A 45 -9.34 -11.72 -15.89
CA ASP A 45 -9.96 -10.90 -16.93
C ASP A 45 -9.38 -9.48 -17.07
N ASP A 46 -8.24 -9.19 -16.42
CA ASP A 46 -7.59 -7.86 -16.43
C ASP A 46 -8.51 -6.71 -15.97
N SER A 47 -9.57 -7.01 -15.19
CA SER A 47 -10.42 -5.98 -14.59
C SER A 47 -9.62 -5.09 -13.64
N TYR A 48 -9.78 -3.77 -13.77
CA TYR A 48 -9.18 -2.82 -12.84
C TYR A 48 -9.75 -3.00 -11.43
N VAL A 49 -8.84 -3.10 -10.45
CA VAL A 49 -9.15 -3.31 -9.03
C VAL A 49 -8.95 -2.05 -8.21
N GLY A 50 -7.93 -1.26 -8.52
CA GLY A 50 -7.62 -0.04 -7.79
C GLY A 50 -6.15 0.36 -7.89
N ALA A 51 -5.78 1.37 -7.12
CA ALA A 51 -4.44 1.94 -7.10
C ALA A 51 -3.85 1.95 -5.69
N ALA A 52 -2.53 2.09 -5.63
CA ALA A 52 -1.83 2.37 -4.40
C ALA A 52 -0.58 3.21 -4.63
N GLU A 53 -0.12 3.85 -3.56
CA GLU A 53 1.14 4.55 -3.50
C GLU A 53 1.92 4.11 -2.27
N VAL A 54 3.23 3.97 -2.43
CA VAL A 54 4.19 3.95 -1.34
C VAL A 54 5.07 5.18 -1.47
N SER A 55 4.92 6.13 -0.55
CA SER A 55 5.85 7.26 -0.40
C SER A 55 7.03 6.85 0.47
N VAL A 56 8.20 7.42 0.22
CA VAL A 56 9.47 7.10 0.89
C VAL A 56 10.04 8.35 1.55
N GLN A 57 10.46 8.20 2.80
CA GLN A 57 11.09 9.27 3.58
C GLN A 57 12.36 8.75 4.25
N ALA A 58 13.44 9.51 4.15
CA ALA A 58 14.66 9.25 4.92
C ALA A 58 14.47 9.68 6.38
N LYS A 59 14.82 8.81 7.32
CA LYS A 59 14.91 9.11 8.77
C LYS A 59 16.31 8.74 9.27
N PRO A 60 16.74 9.27 10.44
CA PRO A 60 18.05 8.95 11.00
C PRO A 60 18.30 7.44 11.23
N TYR A 61 17.23 6.66 11.43
CA TYR A 61 17.29 5.21 11.69
C TYR A 61 16.98 4.35 10.44
N GLY A 62 16.88 4.95 9.25
CA GLY A 62 16.60 4.23 8.00
C GLY A 62 15.51 4.87 7.16
N ARG A 63 15.22 4.27 6.00
CA ARG A 63 14.12 4.71 5.13
C ARG A 63 12.80 4.14 5.63
N VAL A 64 11.80 5.00 5.80
CA VAL A 64 10.43 4.60 6.14
C VAL A 64 9.50 4.96 5.00
N GLY A 65 8.32 4.36 4.95
CA GLY A 65 7.32 4.73 3.96
C GLY A 65 5.93 4.96 4.52
N ALA A 66 5.08 5.59 3.70
CA ALA A 66 3.64 5.67 3.94
C ALA A 66 2.91 4.98 2.79
N VAL A 67 1.92 4.15 3.10
CA VAL A 67 1.05 3.53 2.11
C VAL A 67 -0.32 4.20 2.07
N ALA A 68 -0.78 4.48 0.86
CA ALA A 68 -2.16 4.82 0.57
C ALA A 68 -2.68 3.87 -0.51
N TYR A 69 -3.94 3.45 -0.42
CA TYR A 69 -4.54 2.56 -1.41
C TYR A 69 -6.04 2.81 -1.50
N GLU A 70 -6.60 2.44 -2.64
CA GLU A 70 -8.03 2.42 -2.87
C GLU A 70 -8.43 1.19 -3.68
N ILE A 71 -9.66 0.72 -3.46
CA ILE A 71 -10.27 -0.36 -4.24
C ILE A 71 -11.59 0.17 -4.79
N VAL A 72 -11.78 0.00 -6.09
CA VAL A 72 -13.01 0.43 -6.78
C VAL A 72 -14.22 -0.32 -6.22
N ASP A 73 -15.38 0.34 -6.18
CA ASP A 73 -16.57 -0.20 -5.51
C ASP A 73 -16.98 -1.60 -5.99
N ALA A 74 -16.89 -1.85 -7.30
CA ALA A 74 -17.22 -3.13 -7.91
C ALA A 74 -16.36 -4.32 -7.42
N GLN A 75 -15.18 -4.03 -6.86
CA GLN A 75 -14.17 -5.02 -6.46
C GLN A 75 -14.00 -5.11 -4.93
N ARG A 76 -14.73 -4.30 -4.15
CA ARG A 76 -14.71 -4.35 -2.68
C ARG A 76 -15.31 -5.68 -2.16
N GLY A 77 -14.95 -6.05 -0.93
CA GLY A 77 -15.44 -7.28 -0.28
C GLY A 77 -14.82 -8.59 -0.77
N ARG A 78 -13.93 -8.57 -1.77
CA ARG A 78 -13.29 -9.76 -2.36
C ARG A 78 -11.91 -10.10 -1.77
N GLY A 79 -11.45 -9.29 -0.81
CA GLY A 79 -10.15 -9.44 -0.15
C GLY A 79 -8.96 -8.90 -0.96
N TYR A 80 -9.20 -8.18 -2.07
CA TYR A 80 -8.13 -7.63 -2.89
C TYR A 80 -7.31 -6.54 -2.21
N ALA A 81 -7.91 -5.72 -1.34
CA ALA A 81 -7.17 -4.75 -0.52
C ALA A 81 -6.07 -5.42 0.31
N THR A 82 -6.41 -6.52 0.99
CA THR A 82 -5.46 -7.29 1.81
C THR A 82 -4.36 -7.92 0.97
N GLU A 83 -4.70 -8.43 -0.22
CA GLU A 83 -3.74 -9.05 -1.13
C GLU A 83 -2.77 -8.03 -1.73
N LEU A 84 -3.30 -6.90 -2.21
CA LEU A 84 -2.54 -5.75 -2.68
C LEU A 84 -1.57 -5.29 -1.59
N LEU A 85 -2.08 -4.99 -0.39
CA LEU A 85 -1.26 -4.43 0.68
C LEU A 85 -0.16 -5.40 1.17
N ARG A 86 -0.38 -6.73 1.12
CA ARG A 86 0.69 -7.71 1.39
C ARG A 86 1.79 -7.69 0.34
N ALA A 87 1.44 -7.56 -0.93
CA ALA A 87 2.42 -7.43 -2.01
C ALA A 87 3.23 -6.14 -1.86
N LEU A 88 2.56 -5.03 -1.55
CA LEU A 88 3.22 -3.75 -1.31
C LEU A 88 4.14 -3.77 -0.09
N LEU A 89 3.76 -4.45 0.99
CA LEU A 89 4.64 -4.66 2.15
C LEU A 89 5.90 -5.43 1.77
N ALA A 90 5.76 -6.53 1.03
CA ALA A 90 6.90 -7.32 0.57
C ALA A 90 7.83 -6.49 -0.32
N TYR A 91 7.27 -5.76 -1.28
CA TYR A 91 8.02 -4.86 -2.16
C TYR A 91 8.74 -3.74 -1.37
N SER A 92 8.03 -3.13 -0.44
CA SER A 92 8.56 -2.09 0.44
C SER A 92 9.79 -2.56 1.22
N TYR A 93 9.79 -3.80 1.68
CA TYR A 93 10.88 -4.36 2.47
C TYR A 93 12.04 -4.89 1.62
N ASN A 94 11.74 -5.54 0.50
CA ASN A 94 12.76 -6.21 -0.31
C ASN A 94 13.38 -5.29 -1.35
N ASP A 95 12.57 -4.51 -2.04
CA ASP A 95 12.97 -3.71 -3.20
C ASP A 95 13.28 -2.28 -2.78
N LEU A 96 12.44 -1.67 -1.96
CA LEU A 96 12.67 -0.31 -1.44
C LEU A 96 13.56 -0.29 -0.20
N GLY A 97 13.84 -1.44 0.41
CA GLY A 97 14.68 -1.54 1.62
C GLY A 97 14.19 -0.65 2.76
N LEU A 98 12.87 -0.54 2.94
CA LEU A 98 12.28 0.21 4.04
C LEU A 98 12.41 -0.57 5.35
N VAL A 99 12.73 0.14 6.44
CA VAL A 99 12.78 -0.42 7.79
C VAL A 99 11.39 -0.50 8.43
N GLY A 100 10.46 0.34 7.98
CA GLY A 100 9.07 0.35 8.43
C GLY A 100 8.17 1.13 7.47
N ILE A 101 6.89 0.84 7.54
CA ILE A 101 5.86 1.48 6.74
C ILE A 101 4.64 1.78 7.61
N TYR A 102 3.96 2.89 7.34
CA TYR A 102 2.72 3.24 8.02
C TYR A 102 1.57 3.48 7.05
N GLY A 103 0.36 3.21 7.51
CA GLY A 103 -0.88 3.58 6.83
C GLY A 103 -1.80 4.32 7.80
N VAL A 104 -2.75 5.08 7.27
CA VAL A 104 -3.73 5.81 8.08
C VAL A 104 -5.15 5.35 7.73
N ALA A 105 -6.01 5.31 8.73
CA ALA A 105 -7.44 5.06 8.54
C ALA A 105 -8.26 5.96 9.47
N GLU A 106 -9.34 6.55 8.95
CA GLU A 106 -10.30 7.26 9.80
C GLU A 106 -10.96 6.30 10.80
N GLU A 107 -11.35 6.81 11.97
CA GLU A 107 -12.03 6.02 13.01
C GLU A 107 -13.32 5.36 12.50
N ALA A 108 -14.05 6.05 11.62
CA ALA A 108 -15.27 5.53 11.01
C ALA A 108 -15.01 4.46 9.91
N ASN A 109 -13.77 4.37 9.38
CA ASN A 109 -13.43 3.47 8.28
C ASN A 109 -12.91 2.12 8.80
N LEU A 110 -13.81 1.33 9.38
CA LEU A 110 -13.51 0.00 9.94
C LEU A 110 -12.94 -0.97 8.90
N ALA A 111 -13.30 -0.82 7.62
CA ALA A 111 -12.78 -1.67 6.55
C ALA A 111 -11.27 -1.44 6.33
N ALA A 112 -10.83 -0.18 6.27
CA ALA A 112 -9.41 0.15 6.13
C ALA A 112 -8.60 -0.28 7.36
N GLN A 113 -9.14 -0.07 8.57
CA GLN A 113 -8.52 -0.54 9.81
C GLN A 113 -8.34 -2.06 9.81
N TYR A 114 -9.37 -2.81 9.42
CA TYR A 114 -9.32 -4.27 9.32
C TYR A 114 -8.25 -4.73 8.32
N VAL A 115 -8.18 -4.10 7.14
CA VAL A 115 -7.17 -4.42 6.13
C VAL A 115 -5.75 -4.18 6.67
N LEU A 116 -5.49 -3.02 7.29
CA LEU A 116 -4.18 -2.70 7.88
C LEU A 116 -3.77 -3.74 8.94
N GLN A 117 -4.66 -4.07 9.86
CA GLN A 117 -4.39 -5.08 10.90
C GLN A 117 -4.14 -6.47 10.31
N ARG A 118 -4.94 -6.88 9.31
CA ARG A 118 -4.82 -8.20 8.67
C ARG A 118 -3.56 -8.39 7.84
N THR A 119 -2.88 -7.30 7.48
CA THR A 119 -1.60 -7.33 6.77
C THR A 119 -0.40 -7.14 7.68
N GLY A 120 -0.61 -7.03 9.00
CA GLY A 120 0.45 -6.99 10.00
C GLY A 120 0.82 -5.59 10.49
N PHE A 121 0.03 -4.57 10.15
CA PHE A 121 0.18 -3.27 10.80
C PHE A 121 -0.46 -3.29 12.18
N VAL A 122 0.12 -2.53 13.11
CA VAL A 122 -0.35 -2.39 14.49
C VAL A 122 -0.67 -0.92 14.75
N PHE A 123 -1.81 -0.66 15.39
CA PHE A 123 -2.16 0.69 15.85
C PHE A 123 -1.26 1.07 17.03
N ASN A 124 -0.61 2.22 16.95
CA ASN A 124 0.34 2.69 17.97
C ASN A 124 -0.19 3.89 18.80
N ASP A 125 -1.51 4.06 18.85
CA ASP A 125 -2.19 5.16 19.55
C ASP A 125 -1.83 6.59 19.04
N THR A 126 -1.28 6.67 17.83
CA THR A 126 -0.95 7.95 17.19
C THR A 126 -2.01 8.33 16.16
N LEU A 127 -2.36 9.62 16.10
CA LEU A 127 -3.21 10.18 15.05
C LEU A 127 -2.38 11.05 14.10
N VAL A 128 -2.71 10.99 12.81
CA VAL A 128 -2.18 11.87 11.75
C VAL A 128 -3.38 12.57 11.11
N ASP A 129 -3.46 13.89 11.25
CA ASP A 129 -4.58 14.70 10.76
C ASP A 129 -5.96 14.17 11.19
N GLY A 130 -6.04 13.63 12.41
CA GLY A 130 -7.27 13.04 12.97
C GLY A 130 -7.54 11.58 12.57
N ALA A 131 -6.73 10.98 11.69
CA ALA A 131 -6.83 9.57 11.31
C ALA A 131 -5.88 8.69 12.15
N MET A 132 -6.32 7.46 12.45
CA MET A 132 -5.55 6.47 13.20
C MET A 132 -4.34 5.98 12.39
N ARG A 133 -3.15 6.04 12.98
CA ARG A 133 -1.90 5.58 12.36
C ARG A 133 -1.60 4.13 12.74
N PHE A 134 -1.41 3.29 11.73
CA PHE A 134 -1.01 1.91 11.87
C PHE A 134 0.39 1.73 11.29
N GLU A 135 1.24 0.95 11.93
CA GLU A 135 2.64 0.74 11.51
C GLU A 135 2.98 -0.73 11.39
N ALA A 136 3.75 -1.08 10.36
CA ALA A 136 4.38 -2.37 10.18
C ALA A 136 5.89 -2.17 10.06
N TRP A 137 6.65 -3.01 10.77
CA TRP A 137 8.11 -2.97 10.74
C TRP A 137 8.65 -4.15 9.95
N ASN A 138 9.74 -3.92 9.23
CA ASN A 138 10.39 -4.96 8.47
C ASN A 138 10.91 -6.04 9.44
N PRO A 139 10.46 -7.30 9.34
CA PRO A 139 10.80 -8.35 10.30
C PRO A 139 12.30 -8.61 10.43
N ARG A 140 13.10 -8.26 9.40
CA ARG A 140 14.57 -8.37 9.45
C ARG A 140 15.22 -7.45 10.49
N PHE A 141 14.52 -6.40 10.94
CA PHE A 141 15.00 -5.43 11.91
C PHE A 141 14.33 -5.55 13.27
N GLN A 142 13.41 -6.50 13.45
CA GLN A 142 12.83 -6.79 14.76
C GLN A 142 13.75 -7.75 15.52
N THR A 143 14.30 -7.30 16.64
CA THR A 143 14.97 -8.20 17.57
C THR A 143 13.91 -9.02 18.29
N SER A 144 14.01 -10.35 18.26
CA SER A 144 13.20 -11.20 19.13
C SER A 144 13.39 -10.75 20.58
N ALA A 145 12.31 -10.34 21.23
CA ALA A 145 12.29 -10.09 22.68
C ALA A 145 12.23 -11.42 23.44
#